data_AF-A0A971KQC9-F1
#
_entry.id   AF-A0A971KQC9-F1
#
_cell.length_a   1.000
_cell.length_b   1.000
_cell.length_c   1.000
_cell.angle_alpha   90.00
_cell.angle_beta   90.00
_cell.angle_gamma   90.00
#
_symmetry.space_group_name_H-M   'P 1'
#
loop_
_entity.id
_entity.type
_entity.pdbx_description
1 polymer ?
#
loop_
_entity_poly.entity_id
_entity_poly.type
_entity_poly.pdbx_seq_one_letter_code
_entity_poly.pdbx_strand_id
1 'polypeptide(L)'
;MMTEKPLILVINPGSTSTKIAIFEGTEMLKELELTHTANELANFKSSLEQLDYRFEAVSNAIKEMGYNESDLKAAIGRGGPIKPLQSGVYHVSEALVKDLTTGQATDHASLLGGLIAYKISQKNNIPAYIADPISVDEFEDVAR
;
A
#
# COMPACT_ATOMS: atom_id res chain seq x y z
N MET A 1 24.64 21.74 5.34
CA MET A 1 24.07 20.45 5.77
C MET A 1 23.45 19.81 4.55
N MET A 2 23.97 18.66 4.10
CA MET A 2 23.24 17.87 3.10
C MET A 2 21.98 17.38 3.79
N THR A 3 20.81 17.81 3.31
CA THR A 3 19.54 17.25 3.77
C THR A 3 19.51 15.80 3.34
N GLU A 4 19.54 14.86 4.29
CA GLU A 4 19.27 13.44 3.99
C GLU A 4 17.96 13.36 3.21
N LYS A 5 18.03 12.72 2.04
CA LYS A 5 16.85 12.54 1.19
C LYS A 5 15.87 11.60 1.90
N PRO A 6 14.56 11.81 1.76
CA PRO A 6 13.57 11.01 2.48
C PRO A 6 13.56 9.56 1.99
N LEU A 7 13.58 8.61 2.93
CA LEU A 7 13.30 7.21 2.64
C LEU A 7 11.79 7.00 2.50
N ILE A 8 11.37 6.43 1.39
CA ILE A 8 9.96 6.21 1.05
C ILE A 8 9.75 4.72 0.81
N LEU A 9 8.78 4.14 1.51
CA LEU A 9 8.34 2.78 1.27
C LEU A 9 7.22 2.77 0.23
N VAL A 10 7.37 1.97 -0.82
CA VAL A 10 6.35 1.72 -1.84
C VAL A 10 5.80 0.30 -1.68
N ILE A 11 4.49 0.12 -1.66
CA ILE A 11 3.81 -1.16 -1.43
C ILE A 11 2.81 -1.44 -2.55
N ASN A 12 2.97 -2.57 -3.22
CA ASN A 12 2.09 -3.00 -4.30
C ASN A 12 1.66 -4.47 -4.10
N PRO A 13 0.52 -4.71 -3.44
CA PRO A 13 -0.04 -6.05 -3.31
C PRO A 13 -0.69 -6.49 -4.62
N GLY A 14 -0.26 -7.64 -5.12
CA GLY A 14 -0.91 -8.44 -6.15
C GLY A 14 -1.70 -9.61 -5.54
N SER A 15 -2.36 -10.39 -6.40
CA SER A 15 -3.18 -11.54 -5.98
C SER A 15 -2.38 -12.53 -5.12
N THR A 16 -1.22 -12.97 -5.60
CA THR A 16 -0.36 -13.98 -4.95
C THR A 16 1.00 -13.44 -4.54
N SER A 17 1.24 -12.13 -4.65
CA SER A 17 2.50 -11.52 -4.21
C SER A 17 2.29 -10.13 -3.62
N THR A 18 3.28 -9.63 -2.92
CA THR A 18 3.37 -8.24 -2.47
C THR A 18 4.75 -7.72 -2.82
N LYS A 19 4.81 -6.79 -3.78
CA LYS A 19 6.05 -6.09 -4.11
C LYS A 19 6.24 -4.91 -3.18
N ILE A 20 7.44 -4.75 -2.66
CA ILE A 20 7.83 -3.58 -1.89
C ILE A 20 9.15 -3.02 -2.41
N ALA A 21 9.33 -1.72 -2.24
CA ALA A 21 10.58 -1.06 -2.57
C ALA A 21 10.86 0.10 -1.60
N ILE A 22 12.15 0.34 -1.35
CA ILE A 22 12.64 1.50 -0.61
C ILE A 22 13.29 2.46 -1.61
N PHE A 23 12.79 3.69 -1.60
CA PHE A 23 13.30 4.79 -2.41
C PHE A 23 13.99 5.83 -1.54
N GLU A 24 15.04 6.45 -2.06
CA GLU A 24 15.63 7.68 -1.53
C GLU A 24 15.37 8.82 -2.52
N GLY A 25 14.37 9.65 -2.24
CA GLY A 25 13.84 10.60 -3.23
C GLY A 25 13.29 9.87 -4.46
N THR A 26 13.96 10.01 -5.61
CA THR A 26 13.56 9.36 -6.88
C THR A 26 14.38 8.11 -7.20
N GLU A 27 15.38 7.78 -6.38
CA GLU A 27 16.27 6.65 -6.60
C GLU A 27 15.75 5.42 -5.85
N MET A 28 15.55 4.32 -6.56
CA MET A 28 15.18 3.04 -5.94
C MET A 28 16.44 2.40 -5.36
N LEU A 29 16.52 2.27 -4.04
CA LEU A 29 17.67 1.65 -3.38
C LEU A 29 17.57 0.13 -3.40
N LYS A 30 16.36 -0.41 -3.19
CA LYS A 30 16.13 -1.85 -3.09
C LYS A 30 14.67 -2.19 -3.33
N GLU A 31 14.42 -3.34 -3.95
CA GLU A 31 13.09 -3.93 -4.12
C GLU A 31 13.09 -5.38 -3.63
N LEU A 32 11.91 -5.86 -3.22
CA LEU A 32 11.64 -7.26 -2.93
C LEU A 32 10.24 -7.63 -3.40
N GLU A 33 10.09 -8.87 -3.86
CA GLU A 33 8.79 -9.48 -4.13
C GLU A 33 8.52 -10.59 -3.12
N LEU A 34 7.52 -10.38 -2.27
CA LEU A 34 7.06 -11.36 -1.29
C LEU A 34 6.03 -12.27 -1.96
N THR A 35 6.31 -13.56 -2.04
CA THR A 35 5.36 -14.54 -2.60
C THR A 35 4.46 -15.07 -1.50
N HIS A 36 3.16 -15.16 -1.76
CA HIS A 36 2.16 -15.75 -0.88
C HIS A 36 1.61 -17.01 -1.55
N THR A 37 1.83 -18.17 -0.94
CA THR A 37 1.41 -19.44 -1.52
C THR A 37 -0.11 -19.60 -1.46
N ALA A 38 -0.67 -20.36 -2.41
CA ALA A 38 -2.10 -20.65 -2.41
C ALA A 38 -2.57 -21.30 -1.10
N ASN A 39 -1.73 -22.13 -0.47
CA ASN A 39 -2.04 -22.78 0.81
C ASN A 39 -2.11 -21.78 1.97
N GLU A 40 -1.23 -20.77 2.00
CA GLU A 40 -1.32 -19.69 3.01
C GLU A 40 -2.56 -18.84 2.78
N LEU A 41 -2.81 -18.45 1.53
CA LEU A 41 -3.93 -17.59 1.16
C LEU A 41 -5.29 -18.26 1.35
N ALA A 42 -5.37 -19.58 1.21
CA ALA A 42 -6.59 -20.36 1.44
C ALA A 42 -7.11 -20.29 2.89
N ASN A 43 -6.30 -19.80 3.84
CA ASN A 43 -6.72 -19.60 5.23
C ASN A 43 -7.57 -18.33 5.44
N PHE A 44 -7.70 -17.47 4.43
CA PHE A 44 -8.42 -16.20 4.51
C PHE A 44 -9.66 -16.23 3.61
N LYS A 45 -10.78 -15.71 4.10
CA LYS A 45 -12.06 -15.68 3.36
C LYS A 45 -12.18 -14.52 2.38
N SER A 46 -11.35 -13.49 2.55
CA SER A 46 -11.31 -12.30 1.69
C SER A 46 -9.90 -11.74 1.63
N SER A 47 -9.65 -10.81 0.69
CA SER A 47 -8.37 -10.09 0.66
C SER A 47 -8.16 -9.27 1.93
N LEU A 48 -9.23 -8.66 2.47
CA LEU A 48 -9.14 -7.82 3.68
C LEU A 48 -8.66 -8.61 4.91
N GLU A 49 -9.08 -9.88 5.06
CA GLU A 49 -8.60 -10.75 6.15
C GLU A 49 -7.09 -11.04 6.07
N GLN A 50 -6.46 -10.83 4.92
CA GLN A 50 -5.01 -11.00 4.74
C GLN A 50 -4.19 -9.80 5.25
N LEU A 51 -4.83 -8.71 5.67
CA LEU A 51 -4.14 -7.44 6.00
C LEU A 51 -3.02 -7.64 7.01
N ASP A 52 -3.29 -8.30 8.13
CA ASP A 52 -2.30 -8.48 9.19
C ASP A 52 -1.17 -9.41 8.75
N TYR A 53 -1.51 -10.50 8.06
CA TYR A 53 -0.54 -11.43 7.49
C TYR A 53 0.43 -10.73 6.52
N ARG A 54 -0.10 -9.92 5.59
CA ARG A 54 0.75 -9.20 4.62
C ARG A 54 1.50 -8.04 5.26
N PHE A 55 0.93 -7.36 6.26
CA PHE A 55 1.62 -6.32 7.02
C PHE A 55 2.85 -6.87 7.75
N GLU A 56 2.74 -8.03 8.39
CA GLU A 56 3.87 -8.67 9.06
C GLU A 56 4.95 -9.10 8.05
N ALA A 57 4.54 -9.65 6.90
CA ALA A 57 5.48 -9.99 5.82
C ALA A 57 6.25 -8.75 5.32
N VAL A 58 5.56 -7.63 5.11
CA VAL A 58 6.18 -6.35 4.71
C VAL A 58 7.13 -5.83 5.79
N SER A 59 6.72 -5.85 7.06
CA SER A 59 7.53 -5.39 8.20
C SER A 59 8.82 -6.20 8.35
N ASN A 60 8.75 -7.52 8.15
CA ASN A 60 9.92 -8.40 8.17
C ASN A 60 10.83 -8.14 6.96
N ALA A 61 10.24 -7.97 5.77
CA ALA A 61 10.99 -7.69 4.56
C ALA A 61 11.76 -6.37 4.62
N ILE A 62 11.21 -5.32 5.25
CA ILE A 62 11.93 -4.05 5.48
C ILE A 62 13.21 -4.29 6.31
N LYS A 63 13.13 -5.13 7.36
CA LYS A 63 14.29 -5.50 8.18
C LYS A 63 15.30 -6.34 7.40
N GLU A 64 14.84 -7.32 6.62
CA GLU A 64 15.69 -8.12 5.73
C GLU A 64 16.40 -7.26 4.67
N MET A 65 15.75 -6.17 4.25
CA MET A 65 16.35 -5.21 3.35
C MET A 65 17.48 -4.40 4.00
N GLY A 66 17.59 -4.40 5.34
CA GLY A 66 18.58 -3.69 6.12
C GLY A 66 18.12 -2.31 6.62
N TYR A 67 16.81 -2.05 6.61
CA TYR A 67 16.22 -0.77 7.02
C TYR A 67 15.37 -0.92 8.29
N ASN A 68 15.21 0.17 9.03
CA ASN A 68 14.20 0.25 10.09
C ASN A 68 13.00 1.04 9.60
N GLU A 69 11.79 0.61 9.97
CA GLU A 69 10.58 1.35 9.64
C GLU A 69 10.58 2.79 10.21
N SER A 70 11.31 3.03 11.31
CA SER A 70 11.47 4.35 11.93
C SER A 70 12.26 5.35 11.07
N ASP A 71 13.04 4.84 10.11
CA ASP A 71 13.87 5.67 9.23
C ASP A 71 13.06 6.20 8.03
N LEU A 72 11.91 5.58 7.77
CA LEU A 72 10.97 6.00 6.73
C LEU A 72 10.43 7.40 7.01
N LYS A 73 10.17 8.15 5.93
CA LYS A 73 9.53 9.48 5.98
C LYS A 73 8.14 9.49 5.36
N ALA A 74 7.81 8.48 4.56
CA ALA A 74 6.47 8.25 4.05
C ALA A 74 6.30 6.77 3.64
N ALA A 75 5.06 6.30 3.62
CA ALA A 75 4.68 5.06 2.98
C ALA A 75 3.62 5.33 1.90
N ILE A 76 3.72 4.67 0.76
CA ILE A 76 2.73 4.78 -0.31
C ILE A 76 2.32 3.38 -0.78
N GLY A 77 1.01 3.17 -0.86
CA GLY A 77 0.41 1.94 -1.35
C GLY A 77 -0.25 2.12 -2.72
N ARG A 78 -0.39 1.03 -3.47
CA ARG A 78 -1.31 1.00 -4.62
C ARG A 78 -2.74 1.32 -4.15
N GLY A 79 -3.45 2.16 -4.89
CA GLY A 79 -4.85 2.46 -4.61
C GLY A 79 -5.78 1.28 -4.91
N GLY A 80 -6.63 0.93 -3.94
CA GLY A 80 -7.67 -0.09 -4.08
C GLY A 80 -8.85 0.34 -4.95
N PRO A 81 -9.77 -0.59 -5.28
CA PRO A 81 -11.02 -0.27 -5.96
C PRO A 81 -11.98 0.44 -5.01
N ILE A 82 -11.90 1.77 -4.93
CA ILE A 82 -12.75 2.61 -4.09
C ILE A 82 -13.80 3.36 -4.93
N LYS A 83 -14.50 4.32 -4.35
CA LYS A 83 -15.40 5.21 -5.10
C LYS A 83 -14.66 5.88 -6.28
N PRO A 84 -15.38 6.30 -7.34
CA PRO A 84 -14.80 7.08 -8.42
C PRO A 84 -14.05 8.30 -7.88
N LEU A 85 -12.80 8.47 -8.33
CA LEU A 85 -11.94 9.59 -7.95
C LEU A 85 -11.24 10.16 -9.19
N GLN A 86 -10.68 11.35 -9.07
CA GLN A 86 -9.76 11.88 -10.08
C GLN A 86 -8.40 11.20 -9.97
N SER A 87 -7.55 11.37 -10.99
CA SER A 87 -6.14 10.99 -10.89
C SER A 87 -5.42 11.82 -9.82
N GLY A 88 -4.38 11.24 -9.22
CA GLY A 88 -3.55 11.95 -8.25
C GLY A 88 -3.14 11.14 -7.02
N VAL A 89 -2.50 11.85 -6.08
CA VAL A 89 -1.98 11.31 -4.82
C VAL A 89 -2.91 11.71 -3.68
N TYR A 90 -3.38 10.71 -2.94
CA TYR A 90 -4.32 10.88 -1.85
C TYR A 90 -3.70 10.47 -0.52
N HIS A 91 -3.86 11.30 0.50
CA HIS A 91 -3.50 10.93 1.87
C HIS A 91 -4.44 9.82 2.39
N VAL A 92 -3.86 8.81 3.04
CA VAL A 92 -4.66 7.73 3.65
C VAL A 92 -5.21 8.21 5.00
N SER A 93 -6.39 8.82 4.95
CA SER A 93 -7.15 9.25 6.13
C SER A 93 -7.98 8.11 6.72
N GLU A 94 -8.47 8.29 7.94
CA GLU A 94 -9.45 7.36 8.55
C GLU A 94 -10.69 7.16 7.68
N ALA A 95 -11.14 8.21 6.98
CA ALA A 95 -12.25 8.12 6.03
C ALA A 95 -11.91 7.19 4.85
N LEU A 96 -10.68 7.30 4.31
CA LEU A 96 -10.24 6.41 3.23
C LEU A 96 -10.08 4.97 3.73
N VAL A 97 -9.55 4.77 4.95
CA VAL A 97 -9.47 3.45 5.59
C VAL A 97 -10.85 2.84 5.75
N LYS A 98 -11.85 3.64 6.17
CA LYS A 98 -13.24 3.20 6.25
C LYS A 98 -13.80 2.82 4.88
N ASP A 99 -13.55 3.60 3.85
CA ASP A 99 -13.98 3.29 2.48
C ASP A 99 -13.35 1.97 1.98
N LEU A 100 -12.07 1.71 2.31
CA LEU A 100 -11.34 0.49 1.96
C LEU A 100 -11.80 -0.76 2.75
N THR A 101 -12.44 -0.59 3.90
CA THR A 101 -12.78 -1.69 4.84
C THR A 101 -14.28 -2.00 4.92
N THR A 102 -15.17 -1.07 4.58
CA THR A 102 -16.62 -1.21 4.77
C THR A 102 -17.36 -1.98 3.67
N GLY A 103 -16.63 -2.66 2.78
CA GLY A 103 -17.20 -3.61 1.81
C GLY A 103 -17.92 -2.98 0.61
N GLN A 104 -17.92 -1.64 0.47
CA GLN A 104 -18.30 -1.00 -0.81
C GLN A 104 -17.23 -1.21 -1.89
N ALA A 105 -15.98 -1.39 -1.47
CA ALA A 105 -14.87 -1.74 -2.34
C ALA A 105 -14.97 -3.20 -2.80
N THR A 106 -14.68 -3.45 -4.08
CA THR A 106 -14.55 -4.82 -4.61
C THR A 106 -13.44 -5.56 -3.88
N ASP A 107 -13.69 -6.81 -3.46
CA ASP A 107 -12.66 -7.63 -2.83
C ASP A 107 -11.50 -7.88 -3.79
N HIS A 108 -10.34 -7.30 -3.49
CA HIS A 108 -9.16 -7.36 -4.36
C HIS A 108 -7.88 -7.14 -3.55
N ALA A 109 -6.78 -7.82 -3.83
CA ALA A 109 -5.56 -7.65 -3.03
C ALA A 109 -5.02 -6.20 -2.97
N SER A 110 -5.26 -5.40 -4.01
CA SER A 110 -4.76 -4.01 -4.07
C SER A 110 -5.30 -3.08 -2.98
N LEU A 111 -6.47 -3.35 -2.38
CA LEU A 111 -6.95 -2.52 -1.25
C LEU A 111 -6.03 -2.63 -0.02
N LEU A 112 -5.26 -3.71 0.09
CA LEU A 112 -4.26 -3.87 1.13
C LEU A 112 -3.10 -2.87 1.00
N GLY A 113 -2.85 -2.28 -0.18
CA GLY A 113 -1.73 -1.37 -0.38
C GLY A 113 -1.85 -0.15 0.52
N GLY A 114 -2.97 0.57 0.41
CA GLY A 114 -3.28 1.71 1.27
C GLY A 114 -3.40 1.35 2.74
N LEU A 115 -3.99 0.19 3.06
CA LEU A 115 -4.16 -0.26 4.46
C LEU A 115 -2.84 -0.62 5.14
N ILE A 116 -1.93 -1.31 4.45
CA ILE A 116 -0.58 -1.61 4.97
C ILE A 116 0.21 -0.31 5.14
N ALA A 117 0.16 0.60 4.17
CA ALA A 117 0.79 1.91 4.28
C ALA A 117 0.28 2.68 5.50
N TYR A 118 -1.04 2.64 5.75
CA TYR A 118 -1.66 3.24 6.93
C TYR A 118 -1.17 2.64 8.25
N LYS A 119 -1.08 1.30 8.35
CA LYS A 119 -0.56 0.64 9.57
C LYS A 119 0.90 1.04 9.86
N ILE A 120 1.74 1.13 8.82
CA ILE A 120 3.12 1.60 8.94
C ILE A 120 3.17 3.07 9.37
N SER A 121 2.31 3.90 8.79
CA SER A 121 2.14 5.31 9.17
C SER A 121 1.81 5.49 10.65
N GLN A 122 0.81 4.77 11.16
CA GLN A 122 0.40 4.84 12.56
C GLN A 122 1.51 4.38 13.52
N LYS A 123 2.23 3.31 13.16
CA LYS A 123 3.31 2.76 13.98
C LYS A 123 4.52 3.70 14.07
N ASN A 124 4.82 4.44 13.01
CA ASN A 124 6.05 5.25 12.90
C ASN A 124 5.80 6.76 12.93
N ASN A 125 4.53 7.20 13.04
CA ASN A 125 4.11 8.60 13.00
C ASN A 125 4.61 9.33 11.72
N ILE A 126 4.40 8.71 10.57
CA ILE A 126 4.75 9.25 9.23
C ILE A 126 3.50 9.32 8.35
N PRO A 127 3.45 10.15 7.31
CA PRO A 127 2.31 10.18 6.40
C PRO A 127 2.21 8.89 5.54
N ALA A 128 0.98 8.52 5.19
CA ALA A 128 0.67 7.45 4.25
C ALA A 128 -0.12 7.98 3.05
N TYR A 129 0.14 7.42 1.88
CA TYR A 129 -0.51 7.81 0.62
C TYR A 129 -0.98 6.61 -0.20
N ILE A 130 -1.90 6.88 -1.13
CA ILE A 130 -2.11 6.09 -2.33
C ILE A 130 -1.95 6.97 -3.57
N ALA A 131 -1.60 6.40 -4.72
CA ALA A 131 -1.62 7.08 -6.01
C ALA A 131 -2.53 6.33 -6.98
N ASP A 132 -3.20 7.11 -7.84
CA ASP A 132 -3.99 6.65 -8.99
C ASP A 132 -4.79 5.38 -8.70
N PRO A 133 -5.83 5.47 -7.84
CA PRO A 133 -6.65 4.32 -7.49
C PRO A 133 -7.26 3.67 -8.73
N ILE A 134 -7.54 2.37 -8.66
CA ILE A 134 -8.13 1.62 -9.78
C ILE A 134 -9.47 2.22 -10.24
N SER A 135 -10.12 3.00 -9.36
CA SER A 135 -11.37 3.70 -9.60
C SER A 135 -11.22 5.12 -10.14
N VAL A 136 -10.07 5.50 -10.72
CA VAL A 136 -9.96 6.78 -11.45
C VAL A 136 -11.03 6.83 -12.54
N ASP A 137 -11.86 7.87 -12.51
CA ASP A 137 -12.93 8.12 -13.47
C ASP A 137 -12.82 9.54 -14.01
N GLU A 138 -12.24 9.63 -15.20
CA GLU A 138 -12.11 10.86 -15.98
C GLU A 138 -12.69 10.65 -17.40
N PHE A 139 -13.66 9.72 -17.53
CA PHE A 139 -14.34 9.48 -18.80
C PHE A 139 -15.18 10.69 -19.22
N GLU A 140 -15.25 10.97 -20.52
CA GLU A 140 -16.27 11.87 -21.06
C GLU A 140 -17.66 11.27 -20.91
N ASP A 141 -18.70 12.09 -20.81
CA ASP A 141 -20.09 11.63 -20.61
C ASP A 141 -20.57 10.64 -21.69
N VAL A 142 -20.04 10.71 -22.91
CA VAL A 142 -20.35 9.78 -24.00
C VAL A 142 -19.88 8.35 -23.72
N ALA A 143 -18.94 8.17 -22.79
CA ALA A 143 -18.34 6.89 -22.43
C ALA A 143 -18.76 6.39 -21.03
N ARG A 144 -19.72 7.05 -20.37
CA ARG A 144 -20.22 6.69 -19.02
C ARG A 144 -21.36 5.68 -19.05
#